data_AF-A0A5C6Z981-F1
#
_entry.id   AF-A0A5C6Z981-F1
#
_cell.length_a   1.000
_cell.length_b   1.000
_cell.length_c   1.000
_cell.angle_alpha   90.00
_cell.angle_beta   90.00
_cell.angle_gamma   90.00
#
_symmetry.space_group_name_H-M   'P 1'
#
loop_
_entity.id
_entity.type
_entity.pdbx_description
1 polymer ?
#
loop_
_entity_poly.entity_id
_entity_poly.type
_entity_poly.pdbx_seq_one_letter_code
_entity_poly.pdbx_strand_id
1 'polypeptide(L)'
;MSTTRAPSPTSADKRDASLLIDERRQLIRDQVQAQGRVTVEELAERFGISVVTIRSDLNALAAGGALLRTHGGALAHRDTEEVPISVKQKLHHEQKVRIAIEAAKLIRDGETVMLDSGSTTEEIAKQIRGLRLQSLNVITNALNIAMLLATVPGVNVIMPGGLLRPNSYSLSGPQAVTA
;
A
#
# COMPACT_ATOMS: atom_id res chain seq x y z
N MET A 1 30.73 -62.74 -18.86
CA MET A 1 31.42 -61.50 -18.42
C MET A 1 31.25 -60.50 -19.56
N SER A 2 30.66 -59.32 -19.45
CA SER A 2 30.07 -58.58 -18.35
C SER A 2 29.02 -57.64 -18.94
N THR A 3 27.88 -57.57 -18.26
CA THR A 3 26.85 -56.54 -18.42
C THR A 3 27.36 -55.22 -17.86
N THR A 4 27.39 -54.14 -18.65
CA THR A 4 27.63 -52.78 -18.12
C THR A 4 26.34 -51.97 -18.20
N ARG A 5 25.81 -51.75 -16.99
CA ARG A 5 24.57 -51.04 -16.65
C ARG A 5 24.73 -49.55 -16.94
N ALA A 6 23.70 -48.93 -17.51
CA ALA A 6 23.60 -47.48 -17.63
C ALA A 6 23.61 -46.81 -16.24
N PRO A 7 24.15 -45.58 -16.10
CA PRO A 7 24.23 -44.90 -14.82
C PRO A 7 22.83 -44.51 -14.32
N SER A 8 22.55 -44.89 -13.08
CA SER A 8 21.38 -44.49 -12.30
C SER A 8 21.39 -42.99 -12.00
N PRO A 9 20.25 -42.30 -12.00
CA PRO A 9 20.19 -40.88 -11.70
C PRO A 9 20.56 -40.61 -10.24
N THR A 10 21.48 -39.66 -10.08
CA THR A 10 22.12 -39.21 -8.84
C THR A 10 21.12 -38.57 -7.88
N SER A 11 21.37 -38.79 -6.60
CA SER A 11 20.54 -38.57 -5.40
C SER A 11 20.35 -37.09 -4.97
N ALA A 12 19.80 -36.22 -5.83
CA ALA A 12 19.62 -34.81 -5.50
C ALA A 12 18.20 -34.39 -5.04
N ASP A 13 17.21 -35.29 -5.04
CA ASP A 13 15.78 -34.92 -5.10
C ASP A 13 14.97 -35.10 -3.79
N LYS A 14 15.57 -34.88 -2.61
CA LYS A 14 14.88 -35.12 -1.31
C LYS A 14 15.19 -34.10 -0.21
N ARG A 15 15.31 -32.80 -0.52
CA ARG A 15 15.52 -31.75 0.51
C ARG A 15 14.34 -30.80 0.75
N ASP A 16 13.26 -30.88 -0.04
CA ASP A 16 12.15 -29.91 0.08
C ASP A 16 10.92 -30.42 0.86
N ALA A 17 11.01 -31.59 1.48
CA ALA A 17 9.92 -32.14 2.28
C ALA A 17 9.93 -31.56 3.71
N SER A 18 9.41 -30.33 3.84
CA SER A 18 8.91 -29.66 5.06
C SER A 18 9.55 -28.29 5.33
N LEU A 19 9.47 -27.37 4.37
CA LEU A 19 9.59 -25.94 4.67
C LEU A 19 8.47 -25.52 5.64
N LEU A 20 8.85 -24.81 6.70
CA LEU A 20 7.88 -24.18 7.61
C LEU A 20 7.00 -23.21 6.81
N ILE A 21 5.74 -23.04 7.24
CA ILE A 21 4.76 -22.20 6.53
C ILE A 21 5.29 -20.78 6.34
N ASP A 22 5.91 -20.20 7.36
CA ASP A 22 6.43 -18.82 7.31
C ASP A 22 7.63 -18.69 6.38
N GLU A 23 8.53 -19.68 6.39
CA GLU A 23 9.70 -19.71 5.51
C GLU A 23 9.27 -19.85 4.04
N ARG A 24 8.33 -20.75 3.76
CA ARG A 24 7.75 -20.90 2.42
C ARG A 24 7.07 -19.62 1.94
N ARG A 25 6.28 -18.97 2.80
CA ARG A 25 5.63 -17.70 2.50
C ARG A 25 6.64 -16.58 2.24
N GLN A 26 7.75 -16.55 2.98
CA GLN A 26 8.85 -15.61 2.71
C GLN A 26 9.44 -15.84 1.31
N LEU A 27 9.76 -17.09 0.96
CA LEU A 27 10.31 -17.43 -0.35
C LEU A 27 9.34 -17.10 -1.50
N ILE A 28 8.03 -17.32 -1.30
CA ILE A 28 6.99 -16.92 -2.26
C ILE A 28 7.00 -15.39 -2.43
N ARG A 29 7.03 -14.60 -1.34
CA ARG A 29 7.11 -13.13 -1.42
C ARG A 29 8.33 -12.68 -2.21
N ASP A 30 9.50 -13.22 -1.89
CA ASP A 30 10.76 -12.83 -2.51
C ASP A 30 10.75 -13.13 -4.02
N GLN A 31 10.20 -14.30 -4.40
CA GLN A 31 10.04 -14.65 -5.80
C GLN A 31 9.08 -13.68 -6.53
N VAL A 32 7.94 -13.37 -5.92
CA VAL A 32 6.95 -12.45 -6.48
C VAL A 32 7.58 -11.06 -6.67
N GLN A 33 8.35 -10.57 -5.69
CA GLN A 33 9.05 -9.29 -5.79
C GLN A 33 10.07 -9.27 -6.92
N ALA A 34 10.91 -10.31 -7.02
CA ALA A 34 11.96 -10.42 -8.03
C ALA A 34 11.37 -10.52 -9.46
N GLN A 35 10.34 -11.36 -9.66
CA GLN A 35 9.77 -11.65 -10.97
C GLN A 35 8.62 -10.70 -11.36
N GLY A 36 8.06 -9.97 -10.39
CA GLY A 36 6.91 -9.08 -10.56
C GLY A 36 5.56 -9.80 -10.66
N ARG A 37 5.55 -11.06 -11.09
CA ARG A 37 4.38 -11.94 -11.14
C ARG A 37 4.78 -13.39 -10.98
N VAL A 38 3.87 -14.21 -10.49
CA VAL A 38 3.99 -15.67 -10.41
C VAL A 38 2.62 -16.32 -10.61
N THR A 39 2.59 -17.56 -11.10
CA THR A 39 1.36 -18.37 -11.16
C THR A 39 1.28 -19.38 -10.02
N VAL A 40 0.07 -19.85 -9.71
CA VAL A 40 -0.14 -20.89 -8.69
C VAL A 40 0.53 -22.19 -9.12
N GLU A 41 0.46 -22.52 -10.40
CA GLU A 41 1.01 -23.74 -10.99
C GLU A 41 2.55 -23.75 -10.91
N GLU A 42 3.21 -22.63 -11.25
CA GLU A 42 4.67 -22.47 -11.13
C GLU A 42 5.15 -22.66 -9.69
N LEU A 43 4.44 -22.07 -8.72
CA LEU A 43 4.80 -22.22 -7.31
C LEU A 43 4.53 -23.63 -6.80
N ALA A 44 3.44 -24.26 -7.22
CA ALA A 44 3.10 -25.64 -6.82
C ALA A 44 4.17 -26.63 -7.29
N GLU A 45 4.63 -26.49 -8.54
CA GLU A 45 5.72 -27.27 -9.10
C GLU A 45 7.05 -26.98 -8.39
N ARG A 46 7.40 -25.70 -8.19
CA ARG A 46 8.65 -25.29 -7.55
C ARG A 46 8.79 -25.82 -6.12
N PHE A 47 7.72 -25.74 -5.33
CA PHE A 47 7.74 -26.14 -3.92
C PHE A 47 7.28 -27.58 -3.69
N GLY A 48 6.90 -28.32 -4.75
CA GLY A 48 6.44 -29.70 -4.64
C GLY A 48 5.18 -29.88 -3.78
N ILE A 49 4.29 -28.88 -3.73
CA ILE A 49 3.08 -28.88 -2.89
C ILE A 49 1.81 -28.62 -3.68
N SER A 50 0.66 -28.90 -3.08
CA SER A 50 -0.63 -28.78 -3.76
C SER A 50 -0.96 -27.33 -4.13
N VAL A 51 -1.64 -27.16 -5.27
CA VAL A 51 -2.26 -25.91 -5.73
C VAL A 51 -3.13 -25.28 -4.64
N VAL A 52 -3.84 -26.09 -3.86
CA VAL A 52 -4.69 -25.60 -2.76
C VAL A 52 -3.86 -24.95 -1.64
N THR A 53 -2.71 -25.55 -1.30
CA THR A 53 -1.78 -25.00 -0.31
C THR A 53 -1.18 -23.67 -0.79
N ILE A 54 -0.73 -23.59 -2.04
CA ILE A 54 -0.23 -22.34 -2.63
C ILE A 54 -1.32 -21.26 -2.64
N ARG A 55 -2.56 -21.61 -3.02
CA ARG A 55 -3.69 -20.67 -2.97
C ARG A 55 -3.91 -20.13 -1.55
N SER A 56 -3.81 -20.99 -0.53
CA SER A 56 -3.92 -20.59 0.87
C SER A 56 -2.79 -19.65 1.29
N ASP A 57 -1.55 -19.94 0.87
CA ASP A 57 -0.39 -19.09 1.19
C ASP A 57 -0.47 -17.72 0.50
N LEU A 58 -0.84 -17.69 -0.78
CA LEU A 58 -1.06 -16.44 -1.51
C LEU A 58 -2.21 -15.63 -0.91
N ASN A 59 -3.30 -16.27 -0.46
CA ASN A 59 -4.39 -15.58 0.23
C ASN A 59 -3.91 -14.96 1.55
N ALA A 60 -3.13 -15.68 2.34
CA ALA A 60 -2.58 -15.16 3.60
C ALA A 60 -1.63 -13.98 3.36
N LEU A 61 -0.76 -14.08 2.35
CA LEU A 61 0.15 -13.00 1.96
C LEU A 61 -0.60 -11.77 1.41
N ALA A 62 -1.66 -11.97 0.63
CA ALA A 62 -2.52 -10.91 0.13
C ALA A 62 -3.29 -10.20 1.26
N ALA A 63 -3.83 -10.96 2.22
CA ALA A 63 -4.51 -10.41 3.39
C ALA A 63 -3.58 -9.55 4.25
N GLY A 64 -2.30 -9.89 4.30
CA GLY A 64 -1.25 -9.08 4.94
C GLY A 64 -0.68 -7.95 4.06
N GLY A 65 -1.21 -7.72 2.85
CA GLY A 65 -0.77 -6.67 1.94
C GLY A 65 0.60 -6.89 1.28
N ALA A 66 1.17 -8.10 1.36
CA ALA A 66 2.51 -8.37 0.84
C ALA A 66 2.56 -8.59 -0.69
N LEU A 67 1.42 -8.89 -1.31
CA LEU A 67 1.26 -9.11 -2.75
C LEU A 67 -0.18 -8.85 -3.18
N LEU A 68 -0.43 -8.78 -4.49
CA LEU A 68 -1.78 -8.66 -5.07
C LEU A 68 -2.21 -9.99 -5.68
N ARG A 69 -3.43 -10.46 -5.34
CA ARG A 69 -3.98 -11.72 -5.86
C ARG A 69 -4.58 -11.53 -7.25
N THR A 70 -4.38 -12.53 -8.11
CA THR A 70 -5.08 -12.67 -9.40
C THR A 70 -5.73 -14.04 -9.50
N HIS A 71 -6.54 -14.27 -10.54
CA HIS A 71 -7.29 -15.52 -10.72
C HIS A 71 -6.37 -16.76 -10.77
N GLY A 72 -5.18 -16.63 -11.37
CA GLY A 72 -4.22 -17.73 -11.54
C GLY A 72 -2.92 -17.59 -10.75
N GLY A 73 -2.78 -16.59 -9.86
CA GLY A 73 -1.48 -16.31 -9.27
C GLY A 73 -1.43 -15.10 -8.35
N ALA A 74 -0.26 -14.47 -8.33
CA ALA A 74 -0.01 -13.25 -7.60
C ALA A 74 0.91 -12.30 -8.38
N LEU A 75 0.68 -11.00 -8.19
CA LEU A 75 1.56 -9.94 -8.65
C LEU A 75 2.29 -9.36 -7.44
N ALA A 76 3.50 -8.87 -7.66
CA ALA A 76 4.15 -8.04 -6.67
C ALA A 76 3.23 -6.88 -6.33
N HIS A 77 3.11 -6.59 -5.03
CA HIS A 77 2.62 -5.29 -4.60
C HIS A 77 3.73 -4.28 -4.92
N ARG A 78 3.92 -4.02 -6.21
CA ARG A 78 4.64 -2.84 -6.66
C ARG A 78 3.68 -1.72 -6.39
N ASP A 79 4.02 -0.85 -5.46
CA ASP A 79 3.59 0.54 -5.57
C ASP A 79 3.98 0.93 -6.99
N THR A 80 3.04 0.91 -7.93
CA THR A 80 3.25 1.48 -9.27
C THR A 80 3.81 2.85 -9.02
N GLU A 81 5.13 3.03 -9.23
CA GLU A 81 5.95 4.09 -8.62
C GLU A 81 5.09 5.27 -8.21
N GLU A 82 4.65 5.27 -6.94
CA GLU A 82 3.60 6.19 -6.55
C GLU A 82 4.18 7.58 -6.74
N VAL A 83 3.72 8.29 -7.78
CA VAL A 83 4.35 9.53 -8.21
C VAL A 83 4.42 10.44 -6.98
N PRO A 84 5.64 10.86 -6.55
CA PRO A 84 5.79 11.57 -5.30
C PRO A 84 4.84 12.76 -5.25
N ILE A 85 4.29 13.03 -4.07
CA ILE A 85 3.32 14.10 -3.87
C ILE A 85 3.87 15.45 -4.33
N SER A 86 5.18 15.66 -4.21
CA SER A 86 5.90 16.83 -4.73
C SER A 86 5.85 16.97 -6.25
N VAL A 87 5.79 15.87 -6.99
CA VAL A 87 5.57 15.86 -8.45
C VAL A 87 4.09 16.09 -8.74
N LYS A 88 3.19 15.39 -8.04
CA LYS A 88 1.74 15.58 -8.17
C LYS A 88 1.33 17.04 -7.92
N GLN A 89 1.92 17.73 -6.95
CA GLN A 89 1.68 19.14 -6.64
C GLN A 89 1.88 20.07 -7.85
N LYS A 90 2.88 19.78 -8.70
CA LYS A 90 3.20 20.59 -9.88
C LYS A 90 2.27 20.30 -11.06
N LEU A 91 1.79 19.06 -11.18
CA LEU A 91 0.90 18.66 -12.25
C LEU A 91 -0.47 19.30 -12.09
N HIS A 92 -0.94 20.00 -13.13
CA HIS A 92 -2.27 20.64 -13.16
C HIS A 92 -2.55 21.55 -11.95
N HIS A 93 -1.52 22.25 -11.47
CA HIS A 93 -1.61 23.06 -10.25
C HIS A 93 -2.75 24.10 -10.32
N GLU A 94 -2.84 24.85 -11.42
CA GLU A 94 -3.89 25.87 -11.59
C GLU A 94 -5.30 25.27 -11.54
N GLN A 95 -5.51 24.09 -12.13
CA GLN A 95 -6.78 23.37 -12.05
C GLN A 95 -7.12 23.01 -10.60
N LYS A 96 -6.13 22.54 -9.82
CA LYS A 96 -6.30 22.18 -8.42
C LYS A 96 -6.62 23.38 -7.54
N VAL A 97 -5.96 24.52 -7.78
CA VAL A 97 -6.26 25.78 -7.09
C VAL A 97 -7.70 26.21 -7.36
N ARG A 98 -8.18 26.15 -8.61
CA ARG A 98 -9.59 26.49 -8.93
C ARG A 98 -10.58 25.56 -8.23
N ILE A 99 -10.32 24.25 -8.21
CA ILE A 99 -11.15 23.29 -7.46
C ILE A 99 -11.14 23.64 -5.97
N ALA A 100 -9.97 23.96 -5.42
CA ALA A 100 -9.81 24.27 -4.01
C ALA A 100 -10.59 25.51 -3.58
N ILE A 101 -10.59 26.56 -4.41
CA ILE A 101 -11.35 27.78 -4.15
C ILE A 101 -12.85 27.48 -4.08
N GLU A 102 -13.39 26.73 -5.04
CA GLU A 102 -14.83 26.39 -5.02
C GLU A 102 -15.18 25.46 -3.87
N ALA A 103 -14.33 24.47 -3.56
CA ALA A 103 -14.55 23.56 -2.44
C ALA A 103 -14.52 24.31 -1.09
N ALA A 104 -13.61 25.26 -0.89
CA ALA A 104 -13.50 26.03 0.34
C ALA A 104 -14.75 26.89 0.62
N LYS A 105 -15.44 27.37 -0.42
CA LYS A 105 -16.71 28.12 -0.26
C LYS A 105 -17.85 27.26 0.30
N LEU A 106 -17.74 25.94 0.22
CA LEU A 106 -18.77 25.02 0.71
C LEU A 106 -18.63 24.77 2.21
N ILE A 107 -17.47 25.05 2.80
CA ILE A 107 -17.17 24.78 4.22
C ILE A 107 -17.82 25.87 5.08
N ARG A 108 -18.52 25.44 6.13
CA ARG A 108 -19.20 26.33 7.08
C ARG A 108 -18.64 26.18 8.48
N ASP A 109 -18.96 27.16 9.32
CA ASP A 109 -18.58 27.16 10.72
C ASP A 109 -19.25 26.00 11.48
N GLY A 110 -18.51 25.37 12.37
CA GLY A 110 -18.94 24.21 13.17
C GLY A 110 -18.91 22.87 12.43
N GLU A 111 -18.55 22.84 11.14
CA GLU A 111 -18.54 21.60 10.36
C GLU A 111 -17.33 20.71 10.67
N THR A 112 -17.43 19.46 10.24
CA THR A 112 -16.32 18.51 10.22
C THR A 112 -16.06 18.08 8.78
N VAL A 113 -14.84 18.26 8.31
CA VAL A 113 -14.43 17.89 6.95
C VAL A 113 -13.30 16.88 7.01
N MET A 114 -13.27 15.98 6.03
CA MET A 114 -12.18 15.01 5.89
C MET A 114 -11.36 15.33 4.64
N LEU A 115 -10.05 15.47 4.80
CA LEU A 115 -9.10 15.74 3.72
C LEU A 115 -8.08 14.60 3.62
N ASP A 116 -8.02 13.94 2.48
CA ASP A 116 -7.03 12.88 2.20
C ASP A 116 -5.67 13.48 1.80
N SER A 117 -4.65 12.65 1.53
CA SER A 117 -3.28 13.06 1.23
C SER A 117 -3.00 13.50 -0.21
N GLY A 118 -4.04 13.87 -0.96
CA GLY A 118 -3.92 14.31 -2.35
C GLY A 118 -3.32 15.71 -2.50
N SER A 119 -2.68 15.98 -3.64
CA SER A 119 -2.19 17.34 -3.94
C SER A 119 -3.33 18.35 -4.11
N THR A 120 -4.52 17.90 -4.48
CA THR A 120 -5.70 18.76 -4.61
C THR A 120 -6.28 19.12 -3.24
N THR A 121 -6.34 18.15 -2.32
CA THR A 121 -6.80 18.38 -0.94
C THR A 121 -5.83 19.25 -0.16
N GLU A 122 -4.54 19.20 -0.47
CA GLU A 122 -3.56 20.17 0.06
C GLU A 122 -3.88 21.61 -0.39
N GLU A 123 -4.29 21.82 -1.65
CA GLU A 123 -4.73 23.15 -2.09
C GLU A 123 -6.01 23.61 -1.36
N ILE A 124 -6.94 22.69 -1.08
CA ILE A 124 -8.12 23.01 -0.24
C ILE A 124 -7.67 23.47 1.15
N ALA A 125 -6.74 22.75 1.77
CA ALA A 125 -6.20 23.13 3.08
C ALA A 125 -5.51 24.51 3.04
N LYS A 126 -4.83 24.87 1.96
CA LYS A 126 -4.27 26.23 1.77
C LYS A 126 -5.36 27.29 1.74
N GLN A 127 -6.50 27.03 1.11
CA GLN A 127 -7.65 27.95 1.09
C GLN A 127 -8.31 28.07 2.48
N ILE A 128 -8.42 26.97 3.23
CA ILE A 128 -8.97 26.98 4.61
C ILE A 128 -8.23 27.97 5.51
N ARG A 129 -6.91 28.11 5.36
CA ARG A 129 -6.11 29.09 6.13
C ARG A 129 -6.56 30.54 5.94
N GLY A 130 -7.19 30.86 4.81
CA GLY A 130 -7.73 32.18 4.51
C GLY A 130 -9.16 32.38 5.01
N LEU A 131 -9.85 31.31 5.42
CA LEU A 131 -11.20 31.40 5.96
C LEU A 131 -11.17 31.90 7.41
N ARG A 132 -12.15 32.72 7.77
CA ARG A 132 -12.34 33.21 9.14
C ARG A 132 -13.45 32.42 9.83
N LEU A 133 -13.17 31.16 10.09
CA LEU A 133 -14.06 30.27 10.84
C LEU A 133 -13.74 30.37 12.34
N GLN A 134 -14.76 30.27 13.18
CA GLN A 134 -14.64 30.19 14.64
C GLN A 134 -14.38 28.74 15.08
N SER A 135 -14.96 27.78 14.36
CA SER A 135 -14.81 26.35 14.65
C SER A 135 -14.85 25.52 13.36
N LEU A 136 -13.85 24.68 13.14
CA LEU A 136 -13.82 23.69 12.07
C LEU A 136 -13.03 22.47 12.55
N ASN A 137 -13.59 21.28 12.43
CA ASN A 137 -12.82 20.05 12.66
C ASN A 137 -12.33 19.51 11.30
N VAL A 138 -11.04 19.25 11.20
CA VAL A 138 -10.43 18.67 9.99
C VAL A 138 -9.84 17.31 10.35
N ILE A 139 -10.40 16.26 9.76
CA ILE A 139 -9.84 14.90 9.85
C ILE A 139 -8.93 14.69 8.63
N THR A 140 -7.66 14.38 8.85
CA THR A 140 -6.73 14.09 7.74
C THR A 140 -5.72 13.04 8.12
N ASN A 141 -5.46 12.09 7.22
CA ASN A 141 -4.35 11.14 7.33
C ASN A 141 -3.03 11.72 6.80
N ALA A 142 -3.03 12.96 6.31
CA ALA A 142 -1.92 13.55 5.58
C ALA A 142 -1.09 14.48 6.48
N LEU A 143 0.16 14.10 6.73
CA LEU A 143 1.06 14.83 7.62
C LEU A 143 1.29 16.27 7.15
N ASN A 144 1.47 16.49 5.85
CA ASN A 144 1.64 17.82 5.25
C ASN A 144 0.41 18.71 5.47
N ILE A 145 -0.81 18.18 5.32
CA ILE A 145 -2.05 18.93 5.54
C ILE A 145 -2.24 19.21 7.03
N ALA A 146 -1.98 18.23 7.90
CA ALA A 146 -2.04 18.42 9.34
C ALA A 146 -1.10 19.55 9.79
N MET A 147 0.15 19.53 9.33
CA MET A 147 1.14 20.58 9.62
C MET A 147 0.71 21.96 9.10
N LEU A 148 0.09 22.01 7.92
CA LEU A 148 -0.38 23.26 7.32
C LEU A 148 -1.51 23.91 8.13
N LEU A 149 -2.38 23.10 8.75
CA LEU A 149 -3.56 23.54 9.48
C LEU A 149 -3.35 23.64 11.00
N ALA A 150 -2.28 23.03 11.54
CA ALA A 150 -2.01 22.98 12.98
C ALA A 150 -1.92 24.33 13.69
N THR A 151 -1.61 25.40 12.94
CA THR A 151 -1.47 26.76 13.48
C THR A 151 -2.63 27.69 13.12
N VAL A 152 -3.69 27.17 12.49
CA VAL A 152 -4.84 27.98 12.05
C VAL A 152 -5.82 28.15 13.20
N PRO A 153 -6.10 29.38 13.67
CA PRO A 153 -7.08 29.60 14.73
C PRO A 153 -8.46 29.10 14.32
N GLY A 154 -9.18 28.50 15.27
CA GLY A 154 -10.52 27.94 15.03
C GLY A 154 -10.53 26.59 14.31
N VAL A 155 -9.38 26.06 13.88
CA VAL A 155 -9.29 24.74 13.23
C VAL A 155 -8.72 23.71 14.20
N ASN A 156 -9.51 22.67 14.48
CA ASN A 156 -9.08 21.49 15.22
C ASN A 156 -8.65 20.40 14.23
N VAL A 157 -7.41 19.95 14.30
CA VAL A 157 -6.89 18.89 13.41
C VAL A 157 -6.92 17.55 14.12
N ILE A 158 -7.55 16.55 13.49
CA ILE A 158 -7.61 15.17 13.96
C ILE A 158 -6.87 14.32 12.94
N MET A 159 -5.83 13.60 13.38
CA MET A 159 -5.03 12.75 12.51
C MET A 159 -5.00 11.32 13.04
N PRO A 160 -5.48 10.32 12.27
CA PRO A 160 -5.33 8.93 12.65
C PRO A 160 -3.85 8.53 12.61
N GLY A 161 -3.48 7.54 13.43
CA GLY A 161 -2.13 6.96 13.43
C GLY A 161 -1.87 6.09 12.19
N GLY A 162 -0.77 5.33 12.22
CA GLY A 162 -0.42 4.40 11.14
C GLY A 162 1.05 4.44 10.77
N LEU A 163 1.40 3.74 9.70
CA LEU A 163 2.71 3.80 9.07
C LEU A 163 2.76 4.94 8.05
N LEU A 164 3.79 5.78 8.14
CA LEU A 164 4.03 6.86 7.19
C LEU A 164 4.43 6.32 5.82
N ARG A 165 3.70 6.73 4.79
CA ARG A 165 4.01 6.56 3.37
C ARG A 165 4.77 7.79 2.86
N PRO A 166 6.08 7.69 2.59
CA PRO A 166 6.88 8.86 2.21
C PRO A 166 6.44 9.53 0.90
N ASN A 167 5.92 8.75 -0.06
CA ASN A 167 5.55 9.27 -1.38
C ASN A 167 4.29 10.14 -1.35
N SER A 168 3.38 9.91 -0.40
CA SER A 168 2.11 10.66 -0.28
C SER A 168 2.02 11.49 1.00
N TYR A 169 2.99 11.36 1.92
CA TYR A 169 2.93 11.90 3.28
C TYR A 169 1.66 11.49 4.04
N SER A 170 1.15 10.29 3.76
CA SER A 170 -0.04 9.73 4.40
C SER A 170 0.29 8.71 5.48
N LEU A 171 -0.53 8.63 6.51
CA LEU A 171 -0.53 7.54 7.49
C LEU A 171 -1.53 6.48 7.05
N SER A 172 -1.10 5.22 7.02
CA SER A 172 -1.94 4.10 6.61
C SER A 172 -1.52 2.78 7.27
N GLY A 173 -2.36 1.76 7.15
CA GLY A 173 -2.06 0.41 7.61
C GLY A 173 -2.78 0.03 8.91
N PRO A 174 -2.70 -1.26 9.29
CA PRO A 174 -3.46 -1.82 10.42
C PRO A 174 -3.11 -1.18 11.77
N GLN A 175 -1.93 -0.57 11.88
CA GLN A 175 -1.51 0.18 13.06
C GLN A 175 -2.45 1.36 13.38
N ALA A 176 -3.16 1.89 12.37
CA ALA A 176 -4.12 2.97 12.57
C ALA A 176 -5.38 2.56 13.35
N VAL A 177 -5.74 1.27 13.31
CA VAL A 177 -6.96 0.72 13.94
C VAL A 177 -6.66 0.10 15.30
N THR A 178 -5.42 -0.30 15.53
CA THR A 178 -4.99 -1.06 16.70
C THR A 178 -4.30 -0.21 17.78
N ALA A 179 -4.14 1.09 17.55
CA ALA A 179 -3.52 2.04 18.46
C ALA A 179 -4.49 2.59 19.51
#